data_AF-A0A1M3K0J0-F1
#
_entry.id   AF-A0A1M3K0J0-F1
#
_cell.length_a   1.000
_cell.length_b   1.000
_cell.length_c   1.000
_cell.angle_alpha   90.00
_cell.angle_beta   90.00
_cell.angle_gamma   90.00
#
_symmetry.space_group_name_H-M   'P 1'
#
loop_
_entity.id
_entity.type
_entity.pdbx_description
1 polymer ?
#
loop_
_entity_poly.entity_id
_entity_poly.type
_entity_poly.pdbx_seq_one_letter_code
_entity_poly.pdbx_strand_id
1 'polypeptide(L)'
;MNIINPFTVVGSFALLLAGLAYFNPRLGQKVTGVFFLLMALGVNLPILLTNPDLYVQMGNGAFLPLYRWFFSTILATYTIPLGFALIVFEITTGILILFRGKAMLTGLLMASVFCIFVTPLGIEEITAPLLIISFAILALKNQRTPTTQASPVIPTT
;
A
#
# COMPACT_ATOMS: atom_id res chain seq x y z
N MET A 1 -11.13 -17.31 23.22
CA MET A 1 -10.35 -16.27 22.52
C MET A 1 -10.82 -16.24 21.07
N ASN A 2 -11.43 -15.14 20.63
CA ASN A 2 -11.90 -15.03 19.25
C ASN A 2 -10.68 -14.94 18.33
N ILE A 3 -10.53 -15.93 17.44
CA ILE A 3 -9.43 -16.01 16.46
C ILE A 3 -9.61 -14.95 15.35
N ILE A 4 -10.81 -14.38 15.21
CA ILE A 4 -11.13 -13.32 14.27
C ILE A 4 -11.11 -11.98 15.02
N ASN A 5 -9.99 -11.28 14.93
CA ASN A 5 -9.78 -9.91 15.37
C ASN A 5 -9.09 -9.12 14.22
N PRO A 6 -9.35 -7.81 14.03
CA PRO A 6 -8.59 -6.94 13.12
C PRO A 6 -7.10 -7.27 13.00
N PHE A 7 -6.39 -7.46 14.12
CA PHE A 7 -4.97 -7.81 14.13
C PHE A 7 -4.64 -9.10 13.36
N THR A 8 -5.40 -10.15 13.61
CA THR A 8 -5.20 -11.46 12.98
C THR A 8 -5.51 -11.40 11.50
N VAL A 9 -6.49 -10.59 11.07
CA VAL A 9 -6.83 -10.43 9.65
C VAL A 9 -5.71 -9.69 8.93
N VAL A 10 -5.30 -8.51 9.42
CA VAL A 10 -4.27 -7.70 8.75
C VAL A 10 -2.89 -8.37 8.84
N GLY A 11 -2.55 -8.97 9.99
CA GLY A 11 -1.32 -9.73 10.16
C GLY A 11 -1.24 -10.95 9.23
N SER A 12 -2.33 -11.72 9.12
CA SER A 12 -2.38 -12.85 8.18
C SER A 12 -2.28 -12.39 6.74
N PHE A 13 -2.96 -11.31 6.38
CA PHE A 13 -2.89 -10.73 5.04
C PHE A 13 -1.47 -10.27 4.69
N ALA A 14 -0.80 -9.56 5.61
CA ALA A 14 0.58 -9.12 5.43
C ALA A 14 1.56 -10.30 5.29
N LEU A 15 1.40 -11.36 6.08
CA LEU A 15 2.22 -12.57 5.97
C LEU A 15 1.96 -13.33 4.66
N LEU A 16 0.72 -13.41 4.22
CA LEU A 16 0.37 -14.01 2.92
C LEU A 16 0.98 -13.21 1.77
N LEU A 17 0.89 -11.88 1.81
CA LEU A 17 1.54 -10.99 0.84
C LEU A 17 3.07 -11.15 0.85
N ALA A 18 3.69 -11.22 2.03
CA ALA A 18 5.13 -11.44 2.18
C ALA A 18 5.55 -12.79 1.58
N GLY A 19 4.81 -13.86 1.90
CA GLY A 19 5.02 -15.20 1.36
C GLY A 19 4.87 -15.20 -0.16
N LEU A 20 3.83 -14.56 -0.69
CA LEU A 20 3.56 -14.47 -2.11
C LEU A 20 4.66 -13.67 -2.85
N ALA A 21 5.09 -12.54 -2.28
CA ALA A 21 6.20 -11.75 -2.79
C ALA A 21 7.51 -12.54 -2.79
N TYR A 22 7.72 -13.41 -1.79
CA TYR A 22 8.89 -14.26 -1.71
C TYR A 22 8.87 -15.41 -2.72
N PHE A 23 7.79 -16.19 -2.79
CA PHE A 23 7.71 -17.37 -3.66
C PHE A 23 7.42 -17.02 -5.13
N ASN A 24 6.55 -16.05 -5.37
CA ASN A 24 6.11 -15.65 -6.71
C ASN A 24 6.07 -14.12 -6.84
N PRO A 25 7.21 -13.44 -7.02
CA PRO A 25 7.28 -11.97 -7.03
C PRO A 25 6.35 -11.34 -8.06
N ARG A 26 6.17 -11.96 -9.24
CA ARG A 26 5.22 -11.46 -10.25
C ARG A 26 3.76 -11.49 -9.79
N LEU A 27 3.38 -12.50 -9.02
CA LEU A 27 2.03 -12.60 -8.47
C LEU A 27 1.86 -11.66 -7.26
N GLY A 28 2.86 -11.61 -6.37
CA GLY A 28 2.90 -10.66 -5.26
C GLY A 28 2.78 -9.21 -5.71
N GLN A 29 3.47 -8.83 -6.79
CA GLN A 29 3.35 -7.53 -7.43
C GLN A 29 1.91 -7.23 -7.87
N LYS A 30 1.28 -8.16 -8.62
CA LYS A 30 -0.09 -7.98 -9.10
C LYS A 30 -1.08 -7.84 -7.95
N VAL A 31 -0.98 -8.71 -6.95
CA VAL A 31 -1.84 -8.68 -5.77
C VAL A 31 -1.66 -7.38 -5.01
N THR A 32 -0.43 -6.89 -4.85
CA THR A 32 -0.15 -5.61 -4.19
C THR A 32 -0.76 -4.44 -4.96
N GLY A 33 -0.57 -4.37 -6.27
CA GLY A 33 -1.12 -3.30 -7.09
C GLY A 33 -2.66 -3.30 -7.08
N VAL A 34 -3.27 -4.47 -7.22
CA VAL A 34 -4.73 -4.64 -7.14
C VAL A 34 -5.27 -4.28 -5.75
N PHE A 35 -4.55 -4.63 -4.68
CA PHE A 35 -4.92 -4.26 -3.31
C PHE A 35 -5.05 -2.74 -3.15
N PHE A 36 -4.07 -1.96 -3.62
CA PHE A 36 -4.16 -0.50 -3.60
C PHE A 36 -5.34 0.04 -4.41
N LEU A 37 -5.64 -0.55 -5.57
CA LEU A 37 -6.81 -0.17 -6.37
C LEU A 37 -8.14 -0.48 -5.67
N LEU A 38 -8.22 -1.63 -4.98
CA LEU A 38 -9.40 -2.01 -4.21
C LEU A 38 -9.58 -1.11 -2.98
N MET A 39 -8.50 -0.72 -2.30
CA MET A 39 -8.60 0.26 -1.22
C MET A 39 -9.10 1.61 -1.73
N ALA A 40 -8.57 2.08 -2.86
CA ALA A 40 -9.00 3.35 -3.44
C ALA A 40 -10.48 3.35 -3.86
N LEU A 41 -10.88 2.36 -4.68
CA LEU A 41 -12.19 2.35 -5.33
C LEU A 41 -13.26 1.62 -4.53
N GLY A 42 -12.87 0.63 -3.74
CA GLY A 42 -13.78 -0.22 -2.97
C GLY A 42 -13.98 0.24 -1.53
N VAL A 43 -13.03 0.99 -0.96
CA VAL A 43 -13.10 1.45 0.43
C VAL A 43 -13.15 2.98 0.49
N ASN A 44 -12.09 3.66 0.05
CA ASN A 44 -11.93 5.09 0.24
C ASN A 44 -12.93 5.93 -0.58
N LEU A 45 -13.18 5.57 -1.83
CA LEU A 45 -14.17 6.27 -2.65
C LEU A 45 -15.61 6.13 -2.11
N PRO A 46 -16.11 4.93 -1.76
CA PRO A 46 -17.40 4.78 -1.10
C PRO A 46 -17.50 5.54 0.23
N ILE A 47 -16.46 5.49 1.08
CA ILE A 47 -16.43 6.24 2.35
C ILE A 47 -16.56 7.74 2.06
N LEU A 48 -15.80 8.26 1.11
CA LEU A 48 -15.83 9.68 0.76
C LEU A 48 -17.23 10.14 0.29
N LEU A 49 -17.93 9.30 -0.46
CA LEU A 49 -19.24 9.61 -1.02
C LEU A 49 -20.41 9.41 -0.04
N THR A 50 -20.25 8.53 0.96
CA THR A 50 -21.35 8.13 1.86
C THR A 50 -21.21 8.64 3.28
N ASN A 51 -19.99 8.64 3.84
CA ASN A 51 -19.73 9.07 5.20
C ASN A 51 -18.27 9.53 5.37
N PRO A 52 -17.92 10.75 4.91
CA PRO A 52 -16.57 11.27 5.00
C PRO A 52 -16.08 11.49 6.44
N ASP A 53 -16.98 11.58 7.43
CA ASP A 53 -16.62 11.74 8.85
C ASP A 53 -15.84 10.54 9.40
N LEU A 54 -15.94 9.37 8.75
CA LEU A 54 -15.14 8.21 9.10
C LEU A 54 -13.63 8.48 8.98
N TYR A 55 -13.22 9.34 8.03
CA TYR A 55 -11.82 9.74 7.92
C TYR A 55 -11.33 10.46 9.17
N VAL A 56 -12.14 11.38 9.71
CA VAL A 56 -11.80 12.13 10.92
C VAL A 56 -11.77 11.21 12.14
N GLN A 57 -12.74 10.30 12.23
CA GLN A 57 -12.85 9.36 13.34
C GLN A 57 -11.65 8.41 13.44
N MET A 58 -11.04 8.02 12.32
CA MET A 58 -9.81 7.21 12.32
C MET A 58 -8.66 7.88 13.09
N GLY A 59 -8.59 9.21 13.07
CA GLY A 59 -7.55 9.95 13.79
C GLY A 59 -7.72 10.00 15.31
N ASN A 60 -8.91 9.70 15.83
CA ASN A 60 -9.17 9.76 17.27
C ASN A 60 -8.37 8.71 18.05
N GLY A 61 -8.10 7.56 17.41
CA GLY A 61 -7.30 6.47 17.97
C GLY A 61 -5.79 6.62 17.80
N ALA A 62 -5.32 7.68 17.13
CA ALA A 62 -3.91 7.81 16.78
C ALA A 62 -3.01 7.82 18.01
N PHE A 63 -1.85 7.16 17.92
CA PHE A 63 -0.89 7.11 19.02
C PHE A 63 -0.21 8.46 19.24
N LEU A 64 0.04 9.20 18.16
CA LEU A 64 0.74 10.48 18.21
C LEU A 64 -0.26 11.65 18.31
N PRO A 65 -0.07 12.58 19.26
CA PRO A 65 -0.91 13.78 19.38
C PRO A 65 -0.95 14.65 18.12
N LEU A 66 0.16 14.69 17.37
CA LEU A 66 0.24 15.41 16.09
C LEU A 66 -0.75 14.85 15.05
N TYR A 67 -0.92 13.53 15.00
CA TYR A 67 -1.87 12.87 14.10
C TYR A 67 -3.31 13.17 14.53
N ARG A 68 -3.60 13.12 15.84
CA ARG A 68 -4.93 13.50 16.34
C ARG A 68 -5.31 14.92 15.91
N TRP A 69 -4.39 15.88 16.10
CA TRP A 69 -4.58 17.27 15.67
C TRP A 69 -4.79 17.40 14.16
N PHE A 70 -3.94 16.74 13.35
CA PHE A 70 -4.07 16.77 11.90
C PHE A 70 -5.46 16.29 11.46
N PHE A 71 -5.93 15.18 12.03
CA PHE A 71 -7.23 14.60 11.70
C PHE A 71 -8.41 15.44 12.21
N SER A 72 -8.34 15.92 13.45
CA SER A 72 -9.43 16.69 14.07
C SER A 72 -9.57 18.12 13.53
N THR A 73 -8.49 18.70 12.99
CA THR A 73 -8.46 20.11 12.58
C THR A 73 -8.32 20.23 11.08
N ILE A 74 -7.24 19.71 10.49
CA ILE A 74 -6.97 19.88 9.06
C ILE A 74 -7.87 18.97 8.25
N LEU A 75 -7.87 17.68 8.55
CA LEU A 75 -8.66 16.71 7.79
C LEU A 75 -10.14 17.01 7.93
N ALA A 76 -10.64 17.28 9.15
CA ALA A 76 -12.04 17.68 9.36
C ALA A 76 -12.48 18.87 8.50
N THR A 77 -11.62 19.90 8.39
CA THR A 77 -11.91 21.10 7.57
C THR A 77 -11.86 20.80 6.07
N TYR A 78 -10.94 19.95 5.63
CA TYR A 78 -10.63 19.69 4.22
C TYR A 78 -10.88 18.22 3.85
N THR A 79 -11.91 17.60 4.43
CA THR A 79 -12.14 16.16 4.31
C THR A 79 -12.28 15.72 2.86
N ILE A 80 -13.08 16.46 2.09
CA ILE A 80 -13.35 16.14 0.68
C ILE A 80 -12.09 16.24 -0.20
N PRO A 81 -11.37 17.37 -0.26
CA PRO A 81 -10.18 17.47 -1.11
C PRO A 81 -9.05 16.53 -0.66
N LEU A 82 -8.85 16.31 0.64
CA LEU A 82 -7.82 15.38 1.12
C LEU A 82 -8.19 13.91 0.90
N GLY A 83 -9.45 13.54 1.10
CA GLY A 83 -9.95 12.20 0.78
C GLY A 83 -9.86 11.91 -0.72
N PHE A 84 -10.19 12.89 -1.56
CA PHE A 84 -10.00 12.76 -3.01
C PHE A 84 -8.52 12.62 -3.39
N ALA A 85 -7.63 13.43 -2.79
CA ALA A 85 -6.20 13.31 -3.01
C ALA A 85 -5.64 11.93 -2.60
N LEU A 86 -6.14 11.37 -1.49
CA LEU A 86 -5.81 10.01 -1.05
C LEU A 86 -6.22 8.96 -2.09
N ILE A 87 -7.44 9.03 -2.62
CA ILE A 87 -7.93 8.10 -3.65
C ILE A 87 -7.06 8.18 -4.91
N VAL A 88 -6.75 9.39 -5.38
CA VAL A 88 -5.88 9.59 -6.55
C VAL A 88 -4.48 9.03 -6.28
N PHE A 89 -3.95 9.24 -5.08
CA PHE A 89 -2.65 8.71 -4.66
C PHE A 89 -2.64 7.18 -4.68
N GLU A 90 -3.66 6.52 -4.12
CA GLU A 90 -3.75 5.06 -4.09
C GLU A 90 -3.94 4.46 -5.48
N ILE A 91 -4.77 5.07 -6.33
CA ILE A 91 -4.93 4.65 -7.73
C ILE A 91 -3.59 4.73 -8.45
N THR A 92 -2.90 5.87 -8.34
CA THR A 92 -1.60 6.09 -8.97
C THR A 92 -0.57 5.07 -8.49
N THR A 93 -0.52 4.83 -7.18
CA THR A 93 0.37 3.86 -6.55
C THR A 93 0.08 2.45 -7.05
N GLY A 94 -1.19 2.03 -7.05
CA GLY A 94 -1.62 0.72 -7.55
C GLY A 94 -1.25 0.50 -9.01
N ILE A 95 -1.50 1.47 -9.88
CA ILE A 95 -1.14 1.41 -11.31
C ILE A 95 0.39 1.33 -11.48
N LEU A 96 1.16 2.16 -10.77
CA LEU A 96 2.61 2.15 -10.83
C LEU A 96 3.18 0.78 -10.43
N ILE A 97 2.65 0.16 -9.38
CA ILE A 97 3.05 -1.18 -8.94
C ILE A 97 2.74 -2.24 -10.01
N LEU A 98 1.67 -2.09 -10.79
CA LEU A 98 1.34 -3.03 -11.88
C LEU A 98 2.27 -2.90 -13.11
N PHE A 99 2.96 -1.76 -13.27
CA PHE A 99 3.98 -1.60 -14.31
C PHE A 99 5.28 -2.33 -13.96
N ARG A 100 6.24 -2.32 -14.90
CA ARG A 100 7.56 -2.96 -14.73
C ARG A 100 8.67 -1.93 -14.53
N GLY A 101 9.81 -2.40 -14.04
CA GLY A 101 11.04 -1.60 -13.94
C GLY A 101 10.93 -0.45 -12.94
N LYS A 102 11.36 0.76 -13.36
CA LYS A 102 11.42 1.94 -12.47
C LYS A 102 10.05 2.38 -11.97
N ALA A 103 9.01 2.28 -12.79
CA ALA A 103 7.64 2.64 -12.39
C ALA A 103 7.15 1.80 -11.21
N MET A 104 7.41 0.49 -11.25
CA MET A 104 7.10 -0.43 -10.15
C MET A 104 7.79 0.00 -8.85
N LEU A 105 9.08 0.33 -8.92
CA LEU A 105 9.85 0.75 -7.75
C LEU A 105 9.32 2.06 -7.16
N THR A 106 8.94 3.02 -8.00
CA THR A 106 8.29 4.25 -7.54
C THR A 106 6.97 3.94 -6.84
N GLY A 107 6.14 3.05 -7.40
CA GLY A 107 4.90 2.61 -6.76
C GLY A 107 5.12 1.95 -5.41
N LEU A 108 6.10 1.03 -5.31
CA LEU A 108 6.45 0.39 -4.03
C LEU A 108 7.02 1.38 -3.01
N LEU A 109 7.77 2.39 -3.45
CA LEU A 109 8.25 3.46 -2.58
C LEU A 109 7.09 4.30 -2.05
N MET A 110 6.16 4.72 -2.92
CA MET A 110 4.96 5.46 -2.52
C MET A 110 4.12 4.65 -1.52
N ALA A 111 3.89 3.37 -1.81
CA ALA A 111 3.20 2.46 -0.90
C ALA A 111 3.91 2.35 0.45
N SER A 112 5.25 2.29 0.46
CA SER A 112 6.04 2.22 1.70
C SER A 112 5.91 3.50 2.53
N VAL A 113 6.00 4.67 1.90
CA VAL A 113 5.82 5.97 2.57
C VAL A 113 4.41 6.08 3.14
N PHE A 114 3.41 5.63 2.39
CA PHE A 114 2.02 5.58 2.87
C PHE A 114 1.87 4.68 4.11
N CYS A 115 2.43 3.47 4.08
CA CYS A 115 2.44 2.57 5.24
C CYS A 115 3.07 3.23 6.48
N ILE A 116 4.18 3.96 6.32
CA ILE A 116 4.81 4.70 7.44
C ILE A 116 3.86 5.77 7.98
N PHE A 117 3.19 6.51 7.09
CA PHE A 117 2.25 7.55 7.46
C PHE A 117 1.03 7.01 8.20
N VAL A 118 0.51 5.84 7.83
CA VAL A 118 -0.67 5.26 8.49
C VAL A 118 -0.34 4.47 9.76
N THR A 119 0.87 3.95 9.90
CA THR A 119 1.32 3.20 11.10
C THR A 119 0.94 3.86 12.44
N PRO A 120 1.09 5.19 12.64
CA PRO A 120 0.74 5.83 13.91
C PRO A 120 -0.77 6.11 14.11
N LEU A 121 -1.64 5.80 13.13
CA LEU A 121 -3.09 6.07 13.22
C LEU A 121 -3.82 5.18 14.20
N GLY A 122 -3.24 4.04 14.54
CA GLY A 122 -3.80 3.21 15.57
C GLY A 122 -3.34 1.77 15.48
N ILE A 123 -3.95 0.99 16.35
CA ILE A 123 -3.67 -0.41 16.56
C ILE A 123 -3.94 -1.24 15.28
N GLU A 124 -4.93 -0.85 14.48
CA GLU A 124 -5.31 -1.54 13.24
C GLU A 124 -4.21 -1.44 12.15
N GLU A 125 -3.43 -0.35 12.17
CA GLU A 125 -2.38 -0.05 11.19
C GLU A 125 -0.98 -0.44 11.67
N ILE A 126 -0.84 -1.00 12.87
CA ILE A 126 0.46 -1.36 13.46
C ILE A 126 1.22 -2.43 12.65
N THR A 127 0.50 -3.16 11.81
CA THR A 127 1.05 -4.17 10.90
C THR A 127 1.50 -3.61 9.56
N ALA A 128 1.26 -2.32 9.27
CA ALA A 128 1.73 -1.66 8.05
C ALA A 128 3.25 -1.79 7.80
N PRO A 129 4.14 -1.79 8.82
CA PRO A 129 5.56 -2.07 8.63
C PRO A 129 5.86 -3.45 8.03
N LEU A 130 5.03 -4.48 8.27
CA LEU A 130 5.20 -5.79 7.62
C LEU A 130 4.94 -5.72 6.11
N LEU A 131 4.03 -4.84 5.67
CA LEU A 131 3.81 -4.59 4.25
C LEU A 131 5.03 -3.92 3.61
N ILE A 132 5.69 -2.98 4.31
CA ILE A 132 6.93 -2.36 3.85
C ILE A 132 8.01 -3.41 3.60
N ILE A 133 8.17 -4.39 4.50
CA ILE A 133 9.11 -5.49 4.32
C ILE A 133 8.77 -6.29 3.05
N SER A 134 7.48 -6.56 2.83
CA SER A 134 7.01 -7.27 1.63
C SER A 134 7.35 -6.50 0.35
N PHE A 135 7.18 -5.17 0.36
CA PHE A 135 7.52 -4.29 -0.77
C PHE A 135 9.04 -4.27 -1.01
N ALA A 136 9.84 -4.23 0.05
CA ALA A 136 11.30 -4.29 -0.05
C ALA A 136 11.77 -5.63 -0.64
N ILE A 137 11.21 -6.76 -0.19
CA ILE A 137 11.51 -8.09 -0.76
C ILE A 137 11.17 -8.12 -2.25
N LEU A 138 10.01 -7.58 -2.63
CA LEU A 138 9.56 -7.53 -4.01
C LEU A 138 10.48 -6.67 -4.89
N ALA A 139 10.87 -5.49 -4.39
CA ALA A 139 11.80 -4.59 -5.07
C ALA A 139 13.16 -5.29 -5.30
N LEU A 140 13.70 -5.95 -4.27
CA LEU A 140 14.97 -6.67 -4.35
C LEU A 140 14.92 -7.85 -5.34
N LYS A 141 13.85 -8.65 -5.32
CA LYS A 141 13.70 -9.79 -6.25
C LYS A 141 13.52 -9.35 -7.69
N ASN A 142 12.80 -8.26 -7.93
CA ASN A 142 12.58 -7.77 -9.29
C ASN A 142 13.86 -7.18 -9.90
N GLN A 143 14.71 -6.52 -9.11
CA GLN A 143 16.04 -6.05 -9.57
C GLN A 143 16.99 -7.21 -9.91
N ARG A 144 16.86 -8.34 -9.19
CA ARG A 144 17.65 -9.56 -9.43
C ARG A 144 17.13 -10.45 -10.55
N THR A 145 16.12 -10.01 -11.31
CA THR A 145 15.74 -10.67 -12.55
C THR A 145 16.30 -9.84 -13.70
N PRO A 146 17.59 -10.00 -14.09
CA PRO A 146 18.07 -9.35 -15.29
C PRO A 146 17.25 -9.87 -16.46
N THR A 147 17.06 -9.01 -17.44
CA THR A 147 16.77 -9.36 -18.82
C THR A 147 17.83 -10.35 -19.33
N THR A 148 17.69 -11.63 -19.01
CA THR A 148 18.39 -12.73 -19.69
C THR A 148 17.70 -12.94 -21.04
N GLN A 149 17.80 -11.94 -21.89
CA GLN A 149 17.68 -12.03 -23.35
C GLN A 149 18.68 -11.04 -23.92
N ALA A 150 19.96 -11.28 -23.63
CA ALA A 150 20.99 -10.90 -24.58
C ALA A 150 20.76 -11.79 -25.81
N SER A 151 20.27 -11.21 -26.91
CA SER A 151 20.23 -11.91 -28.20
C SER A 151 21.63 -12.48 -28.49
N PRO A 152 21.75 -13.75 -28.91
CA PRO A 152 23.02 -14.23 -29.40
C PRO A 152 23.39 -13.39 -30.62
N VAL A 153 24.51 -12.67 -30.53
CA VAL A 153 25.16 -12.09 -31.70
C VAL A 153 25.62 -13.29 -32.53
N ILE A 154 24.89 -13.58 -33.61
CA ILE A 154 25.32 -14.56 -34.60
C ILE A 154 26.48 -13.89 -35.36
N PRO A 155 27.72 -14.41 -35.27
CA PRO A 155 28.81 -13.90 -36.09
C PRO A 155 28.53 -14.33 -37.54
N THR A 156 28.32 -13.36 -38.42
CA THR A 156 28.37 -13.61 -39.87
C THR A 156 29.84 -13.73 -40.27
N THR A 157 30.27 -14.97 -40.51
CA THR A 157 31.45 -15.29 -41.34
C THR A 157 31.00 -15.57 -42.75
#